data_AF-A0A7D5ZP77-F1
#
_entry.id   AF-A0A7D5ZP77-F1
#
_cell.length_a   1.000
_cell.length_b   1.000
_cell.length_c   1.000
_cell.angle_alpha   90.00
_cell.angle_beta   90.00
_cell.angle_gamma   90.00
#
_symmetry.space_group_name_H-M   'P 1'
#
loop_
_entity.id
_entity.type
_entity.pdbx_description
1 polymer ?
#
loop_
_entity_poly.entity_id
_entity_poly.type
_entity_poly.pdbx_seq_one_letter_code
_entity_poly.pdbx_strand_id
1 'polypeptide(L)'
;MSELPKEATPHDLPLCPNRLVVAVDAVRGSGFALELLREHLRLRASAKLVFSEYADCYFLQLDDVDRYQNSRVGMLDAMSTMPFRSSEIFRQEISTWTPADIARVVDADGLKALAELGLVSP
;
A
#
# COMPACT_ATOMS: atom_id res chain seq x y z
N MET A 1 10.66 -4.95 38.40
CA MET A 1 9.64 -4.31 37.55
C MET A 1 10.03 -4.61 36.12
N SER A 2 9.34 -5.55 35.45
CA SER A 2 9.55 -5.78 34.03
C SER A 2 9.04 -4.55 33.29
N GLU A 3 9.94 -3.82 32.64
CA GLU A 3 9.57 -2.86 31.62
C GLU A 3 8.89 -3.64 30.50
N LEU A 4 7.57 -3.49 30.37
CA LEU A 4 6.86 -3.91 29.18
C LEU A 4 7.52 -3.21 27.98
N PRO A 5 7.79 -3.90 26.86
CA PRO A 5 8.34 -3.24 25.70
C PRO A 5 7.40 -2.09 25.33
N LYS A 6 7.92 -0.87 25.31
CA LYS A 6 7.22 0.29 24.75
C LYS A 6 6.76 -0.13 23.36
N GLU A 7 5.45 -0.32 23.17
CA GLU A 7 4.89 -0.43 21.83
C GLU A 7 5.37 0.82 21.08
N ALA A 8 6.19 0.62 20.05
CA ALA A 8 6.66 1.70 19.20
C ALA A 8 5.41 2.46 18.71
N THR A 9 5.42 3.78 18.83
CA THR A 9 4.25 4.57 18.44
C THR A 9 4.03 4.37 16.94
N PRO A 10 2.87 3.83 16.50
CA PRO A 10 2.61 3.64 15.09
C PRO A 10 2.44 4.99 14.39
N HIS A 11 3.10 5.16 13.24
CA HIS A 11 3.02 6.37 12.42
C HIS A 11 2.32 6.07 11.11
N ASP A 12 1.19 6.73 10.88
CA ASP A 12 0.41 6.55 9.67
C ASP A 12 0.88 7.50 8.57
N LEU A 13 1.28 6.94 7.44
CA LEU A 13 1.61 7.68 6.23
C LEU A 13 0.48 7.51 5.20
N PRO A 14 -0.04 8.59 4.62
CA PRO A 14 -1.06 8.49 3.58
C PRO A 14 -0.49 7.79 2.34
N LEU A 15 -1.29 6.92 1.74
CA LEU A 15 -0.96 6.26 0.49
C LEU A 15 -1.68 6.91 -0.71
N CYS A 16 -1.38 6.38 -1.88
CA CYS A 16 -2.08 6.69 -3.12
C CYS A 16 -3.59 6.33 -3.04
N PRO A 17 -4.41 6.77 -4.03
CA PRO A 17 -5.82 6.41 -4.08
C PRO A 17 -6.09 4.91 -3.97
N ASN A 18 -7.15 4.53 -3.24
CA ASN A 18 -7.47 3.14 -2.88
C ASN A 18 -7.53 2.19 -4.06
N ARG A 19 -8.04 2.64 -5.21
CA ARG A 19 -8.17 1.81 -6.41
C ARG A 19 -6.85 1.16 -6.84
N LEU A 20 -5.70 1.79 -6.61
CA LEU A 20 -4.40 1.17 -6.91
C LEU A 20 -4.10 0.01 -5.97
N VAL A 21 -4.32 0.21 -4.67
CA VAL A 21 -4.14 -0.82 -3.63
C VAL A 21 -5.10 -1.99 -3.87
N VAL A 22 -6.38 -1.69 -4.05
CA VAL A 22 -7.45 -2.69 -4.26
C VAL A 22 -7.21 -3.48 -5.54
N ALA A 23 -6.88 -2.82 -6.66
CA ALA A 23 -6.60 -3.53 -7.91
C ALA A 23 -5.40 -4.48 -7.78
N VAL A 24 -4.34 -4.05 -7.09
CA VAL A 24 -3.14 -4.87 -6.90
C VAL A 24 -3.45 -6.11 -6.07
N ASP A 25 -4.15 -5.95 -4.94
CA ASP A 25 -4.57 -7.09 -4.11
C ASP A 25 -5.55 -8.01 -4.85
N ALA A 26 -6.45 -7.46 -5.68
CA ALA A 26 -7.38 -8.27 -6.46
C ALA A 26 -6.66 -9.14 -7.51
N VAL A 27 -5.68 -8.57 -8.22
CA VAL A 27 -4.97 -9.29 -9.30
C VAL A 27 -3.91 -10.26 -8.75
N ARG A 28 -3.17 -9.88 -7.70
CA ARG A 28 -2.04 -10.66 -7.18
C ARG A 28 -2.37 -11.50 -5.95
N GLY A 29 -3.48 -11.21 -5.29
CA GLY A 29 -3.89 -11.85 -4.04
C GLY A 29 -3.83 -10.90 -2.85
N SER A 30 -4.69 -11.16 -1.88
CA SER A 30 -4.83 -10.33 -0.68
C SER A 30 -3.51 -10.15 0.07
N GLY A 31 -3.18 -8.91 0.41
CA GLY A 31 -1.97 -8.55 1.15
C GLY A 31 -0.74 -8.29 0.27
N PHE A 32 -0.81 -8.58 -1.03
CA PHE A 32 0.31 -8.36 -1.96
C PHE A 32 0.73 -6.89 -2.02
N ALA A 33 -0.21 -5.95 -1.93
CA ALA A 33 0.09 -4.52 -1.91
C ALA A 33 1.04 -4.15 -0.75
N LEU A 34 0.85 -4.73 0.43
CA LEU A 34 1.75 -4.53 1.57
C LEU A 34 3.11 -5.20 1.34
N GLU A 35 3.13 -6.40 0.77
CA GLU A 35 4.37 -7.11 0.43
C GLU A 35 5.23 -6.31 -0.55
N LEU A 36 4.61 -5.76 -1.59
CA LEU A 36 5.26 -4.93 -2.58
C LEU A 36 5.84 -3.65 -1.96
N LEU A 37 5.07 -2.96 -1.10
CA LEU A 37 5.56 -1.81 -0.35
C LEU A 37 6.74 -2.18 0.56
N ARG A 38 6.67 -3.30 1.27
CA ARG A 38 7.76 -3.81 2.12
C ARG A 38 9.03 -4.06 1.32
N GLU A 39 8.91 -4.69 0.14
CA GLU A 39 10.06 -4.97 -0.71
C GLU A 39 10.72 -3.68 -1.23
N HIS A 40 9.93 -2.79 -1.84
CA HIS A 40 10.45 -1.57 -2.47
C HIS A 40 11.01 -0.59 -1.44
N LEU A 41 10.31 -0.40 -0.33
CA LEU A 41 10.71 0.54 0.73
C LEU A 41 11.63 -0.11 1.78
N ARG A 42 11.93 -1.41 1.67
CA ARG A 42 12.74 -2.18 2.64
C ARG A 42 12.20 -2.06 4.07
N LEU A 43 10.88 -2.15 4.20
CA LEU A 43 10.21 -2.02 5.48
C LEU A 43 10.40 -3.29 6.32
N ARG A 44 10.29 -3.12 7.63
CA ARG A 44 10.32 -4.21 8.59
C ARG A 44 8.98 -4.93 8.63
N ALA A 45 8.98 -6.12 9.22
CA ALA A 45 7.78 -6.95 9.38
C ALA A 45 6.67 -6.27 10.22
N SER A 46 7.02 -5.25 11.01
CA SER A 46 6.10 -4.43 11.81
C SER A 46 5.19 -3.54 10.95
N ALA A 47 5.56 -3.24 9.70
CA ALA A 47 4.76 -2.38 8.82
C ALA A 47 3.39 -2.99 8.52
N LYS A 48 2.33 -2.17 8.53
CA LYS A 48 0.95 -2.60 8.26
C LYS A 48 0.28 -1.69 7.24
N LEU A 49 -0.68 -2.25 6.51
CA LEU A 49 -1.59 -1.51 5.67
C LEU A 49 -2.94 -1.40 6.40
N VAL A 50 -3.40 -0.18 6.66
CA VAL A 50 -4.60 0.08 7.47
C VAL A 50 -5.58 0.92 6.67
N PHE A 51 -6.82 0.45 6.54
CA PHE A 51 -7.90 1.22 5.93
C PHE A 51 -8.59 2.09 6.98
N SER A 52 -8.82 3.37 6.66
CA SER A 52 -9.63 4.27 7.48
C SER A 52 -10.97 4.51 6.80
N GLU A 53 -12.05 3.98 7.37
CA GLU A 53 -13.42 4.23 6.88
C GLU A 53 -13.80 5.72 6.95
N TYR A 54 -13.29 6.44 7.96
CA TYR A 54 -13.57 7.86 8.13
C TYR A 54 -12.98 8.72 7.01
N ALA A 55 -11.74 8.40 6.59
CA ALA A 55 -11.04 9.13 5.54
C ALA A 55 -11.23 8.52 4.15
N ASP A 56 -11.90 7.36 4.07
CA ASP A 56 -12.00 6.50 2.89
C ASP A 56 -10.64 6.33 2.21
N CYS A 57 -9.60 6.00 2.97
CA CYS A 57 -8.26 5.80 2.42
C CYS A 57 -7.37 4.82 3.19
N TYR A 58 -6.40 4.25 2.48
CA TYR A 58 -5.35 3.42 3.06
C TYR A 58 -4.18 4.25 3.60
N PHE A 59 -3.67 3.83 4.75
CA PHE A 59 -2.45 4.32 5.37
C PHE A 59 -1.42 3.19 5.48
N LEU A 60 -0.15 3.54 5.28
CA LEU A 60 0.98 2.71 5.64
C LEU A 60 1.41 3.05 7.06
N GLN A 61 1.17 2.13 7.98
CA GLN A 61 1.53 2.28 9.39
C GLN A 61 2.93 1.71 9.65
N LEU A 62 3.82 2.54 10.19
CA LEU A 62 5.23 2.23 10.41
C LEU A 62 5.63 2.39 11.87
N ASP A 63 6.68 1.69 12.30
CA ASP A 63 7.35 1.96 13.57
C ASP A 63 8.33 3.14 13.46
N ASP A 64 8.88 3.59 14.59
CA ASP A 64 9.82 4.72 14.65
C ASP A 64 11.06 4.53 13.75
N VAL A 65 11.53 3.30 13.57
CA VAL A 65 12.72 3.02 12.78
C VAL A 65 12.41 3.21 11.31
N ASP A 66 11.34 2.62 10.80
CA ASP A 66 10.94 2.82 9.42
C ASP A 66 10.46 4.26 9.15
N ARG A 67 9.83 4.92 10.13
CA ARG A 67 9.34 6.29 9.97
C ARG A 67 10.46 7.31 9.88
N TYR A 68 11.49 7.20 10.72
CA TYR A 68 12.48 8.27 10.90
C TYR A 68 13.89 7.91 10.43
N GLN A 69 14.22 6.63 10.28
CA GLN A 69 15.58 6.18 9.92
C GLN A 69 15.63 5.57 8.51
N ASN A 70 14.50 5.18 7.93
CA ASN A 70 14.46 4.61 6.59
C ASN A 70 14.41 5.71 5.51
N SER A 71 15.52 5.92 4.81
CA SER A 71 15.63 6.90 3.72
C SER A 71 14.70 6.62 2.54
N ARG A 72 14.26 5.37 2.34
CA ARG A 72 13.32 5.01 1.26
C ARG A 72 11.91 5.47 1.53
N VAL A 73 11.55 5.69 2.80
CA VAL A 73 10.26 6.23 3.23
C VAL A 73 10.18 7.76 3.05
N GLY A 74 11.32 8.42 2.79
CA GLY A 74 11.39 9.88 2.60
C GLY A 74 11.67 10.67 3.87
N MET A 75 11.91 10.01 5.01
CA MET A 75 12.24 10.63 6.30
C MET A 75 11.26 11.76 6.66
N LEU A 76 11.71 13.01 6.78
CA LEU A 76 10.84 14.13 7.20
C LEU A 76 9.71 14.42 6.20
N ASP A 77 9.97 14.21 4.90
CA ASP A 77 9.02 14.53 3.82
C ASP A 77 8.04 13.39 3.54
N ALA A 78 8.10 12.29 4.32
CA ALA A 78 7.32 11.08 4.09
C ALA A 78 5.81 11.35 3.94
N MET A 79 5.24 12.25 4.77
CA MET A 79 3.81 12.60 4.71
C MET A 79 3.40 13.18 3.35
N SER A 80 4.27 13.96 2.72
CA SER A 80 3.99 14.62 1.44
C SER A 80 4.36 13.77 0.23
N THR A 81 5.33 12.87 0.38
CA THR A 81 5.91 12.10 -0.73
C THR A 81 5.34 10.69 -0.86
N MET A 82 4.88 10.08 0.24
CA MET A 82 4.40 8.70 0.25
C MET A 82 3.22 8.43 -0.71
N PRO A 83 2.23 9.32 -0.88
CA PRO A 83 1.16 9.11 -1.85
C PRO A 83 1.68 8.97 -3.29
N PHE A 84 2.71 9.73 -3.65
CA PHE A 84 3.32 9.67 -4.98
C PHE A 84 4.17 8.41 -5.14
N ARG A 85 5.04 8.12 -4.15
CA ARG A 85 5.91 6.93 -4.19
C ARG A 85 5.11 5.63 -4.26
N SER A 86 4.08 5.49 -3.42
CA SER A 86 3.20 4.31 -3.44
C SER A 86 2.47 4.20 -4.78
N SER A 87 2.00 5.31 -5.35
CA SER A 87 1.39 5.34 -6.69
C SER A 87 2.38 4.85 -7.76
N GLU A 88 3.64 5.29 -7.72
CA GLU A 88 4.67 4.85 -8.68
C GLU A 88 4.94 3.34 -8.56
N ILE A 89 5.10 2.82 -7.33
CA ILE A 89 5.32 1.40 -7.06
C ILE A 89 4.17 0.55 -7.63
N PHE A 90 2.93 0.90 -7.29
CA PHE A 90 1.78 0.13 -7.78
C PHE A 90 1.57 0.26 -9.29
N ARG A 91 1.83 1.43 -9.89
CA ARG A 91 1.74 1.60 -11.35
C ARG A 91 2.80 0.78 -12.10
N GLN A 92 4.01 0.67 -11.54
CA GLN A 92 5.04 -0.21 -12.09
C GLN A 92 4.56 -1.65 -12.06
N GLU A 93 4.01 -2.13 -10.95
CA GLU A 93 3.43 -3.47 -10.86
C GLU A 93 2.29 -3.68 -11.88
N ILE A 94 1.33 -2.75 -11.94
CA ILE A 94 0.21 -2.80 -12.89
C ILE A 94 0.69 -2.89 -14.34
N SER A 95 1.78 -2.17 -14.69
CA SER A 95 2.32 -2.19 -16.05
C SER A 95 2.85 -3.56 -16.48
N THR A 96 3.06 -4.49 -15.55
CA THR A 96 3.51 -5.86 -15.84
C THR A 96 2.37 -6.83 -16.09
N TRP A 97 1.12 -6.43 -15.85
CA TRP A 97 -0.02 -7.33 -15.90
C TRP A 97 -0.37 -7.73 -17.32
N THR A 98 -0.65 -9.01 -17.49
CA THR A 98 -1.19 -9.56 -18.72
C THR A 98 -2.73 -9.55 -18.67
N PRO A 99 -3.43 -9.66 -19.82
CA PRO A 99 -4.88 -9.84 -19.83
C PRO A 99 -5.34 -11.06 -19.02
N ALA A 100 -4.51 -12.11 -18.95
CA ALA A 100 -4.82 -13.31 -18.17
C ALA A 100 -4.72 -13.09 -16.66
N ASP A 101 -3.87 -12.16 -16.20
CA ASP A 101 -3.82 -11.77 -14.79
C ASP A 101 -5.09 -11.01 -14.40
N ILE A 102 -5.49 -10.03 -15.22
CA ILE A 102 -6.68 -9.21 -15.01
C ILE A 102 -7.96 -10.07 -15.04
N ALA A 103 -8.06 -11.02 -15.98
CA ALA A 103 -9.24 -11.87 -16.14
C ALA A 103 -9.51 -12.84 -14.96
N ARG A 104 -8.57 -12.99 -14.03
CA ARG A 104 -8.77 -13.79 -12.81
C ARG A 104 -9.56 -13.06 -11.73
N VAL A 105 -9.67 -11.73 -11.83
CA VAL A 105 -10.41 -10.91 -10.87
C VAL A 105 -11.91 -11.10 -11.10
N VAL A 106 -12.62 -11.51 -10.06
CA VAL A 106 -14.06 -11.81 -10.11
C VAL A 106 -14.85 -11.12 -8.99
N ASP A 107 -14.17 -10.56 -7.99
CA ASP A 107 -14.81 -9.83 -6.91
C ASP A 107 -15.20 -8.41 -7.35
N ALA A 108 -16.29 -7.89 -6.77
CA ALA A 108 -16.90 -6.64 -7.21
C ALA A 108 -15.98 -5.43 -6.96
N ASP A 109 -15.25 -5.41 -5.86
CA ASP A 109 -14.38 -4.30 -5.49
C ASP A 109 -13.14 -4.25 -6.41
N GLY A 110 -12.55 -5.40 -6.71
CA GLY A 110 -11.48 -5.56 -7.68
C GLY A 110 -11.90 -5.14 -9.08
N LEU A 111 -13.06 -5.61 -9.57
CA LEU A 111 -13.59 -5.22 -10.88
C LEU A 111 -13.86 -3.70 -10.96
N LYS A 112 -14.45 -3.12 -9.91
CA LYS A 112 -14.66 -1.68 -9.81
C LYS A 112 -13.33 -0.93 -9.86
N ALA A 113 -12.32 -1.36 -9.10
CA ALA A 113 -11.01 -0.74 -9.09
C ALA A 113 -10.31 -0.81 -10.46
N LEU A 114 -10.41 -1.95 -11.15
CA LEU A 114 -9.89 -2.11 -12.51
C LEU A 114 -10.60 -1.20 -13.51
N ALA A 115 -11.93 -1.05 -13.40
CA ALA A 115 -12.71 -0.16 -14.27
C ALA A 115 -12.35 1.32 -14.02
N GLU A 116 -12.18 1.73 -12.75
CA GLU A 116 -11.72 3.08 -12.40
C GLU A 116 -10.29 3.39 -12.88
N LEU A 117 -9.47 2.35 -13.08
CA LEU A 117 -8.14 2.45 -13.68
C LEU A 117 -8.15 2.37 -15.22
N GLY A 118 -9.31 2.11 -15.83
CA GLY A 118 -9.45 1.95 -17.29
C GLY A 118 -8.84 0.66 -17.83
N LEU A 119 -8.64 -0.35 -16.98
CA LEU A 119 -8.05 -1.65 -17.35
C LEU A 119 -9.09 -2.65 -17.85
N VAL A 120 -10.35 -2.44 -17.50
CA VAL A 120 -11.51 -3.20 -17.99
C VAL A 120 -12.65 -2.24 -18.32
N SER A 121 -13.59 -2.68 -19.15
CA SER A 121 -14.82 -1.93 -19.38
C SER A 121 -15.79 -2.09 -18.20
N PRO A 122 -16.59 -1.06 -17.87
CA PRO A 122 -17.63 -1.14 -16.85
C PRO A 122 -18.72 -2.17 -17.16
#